data_AF-A0A949SHN9-F1
#
_entry.id   AF-A0A949SHN9-F1
#
_cell.length_a   1.000
_cell.length_b   1.000
_cell.length_c   1.000
_cell.angle_alpha   90.00
_cell.angle_beta   90.00
_cell.angle_gamma   90.00
#
_symmetry.space_group_name_H-M   'P 1'
#
loop_
_entity.id
_entity.type
_entity.pdbx_description
1 polymer ?
#
loop_
_entity_poly.entity_id
_entity_poly.type
_entity_poly.pdbx_seq_one_letter_code
_entity_poly.pdbx_strand_id
1 'polypeptide(L)'
;MKALVKDIHVVNEGTIQFPILPNGSGWKSTEQSNLSVFESGEQKTLLSKIINAIDKAQEFICLQSFLIQDSALIDSLLKAVEREVKIFVLSSAEARLKDRIEEETDFIKANYIQLIDKKFKNHFVHRTAENFHAKYILIDPKTKPKGFICTNNFTENGFAKNPELAVELNKEQCEELFKVFVYHFWEHSTDEQTATTEFEKVKPANKFTLSKLNNILLTSPNSELNTLNEALNKVVKNAKKSISFSTFQLDKNTELIKTIIEKTKQGIEVTLFCRPTEKQFNEQLKDLLDAGVQINFHSLIHAKSLLIDDNNGFVFTANLTDNGLEKGLEVGVKLNEQQTADLSKIHTNWKKNFQSKAIKTAFIKDLKELEVFKDGKLIKKILLDDSKEEKRKTFKVSDLLSFFNQKPELKDNSTKSLKLKLTAEIESLPKDIKTNGTDKFEVIEITEGKDKQTKVVVLKDSFAPNDIQQLNDLKELKIYFATS
;
A
#
# COMPACT_ATOMS: atom_id res chain seq x y z
N MET A 1 45.44 -40.88 3.30
CA MET A 1 44.76 -39.80 2.56
C MET A 1 44.46 -38.70 3.55
N LYS A 2 44.91 -37.47 3.28
CA LYS A 2 44.56 -36.31 4.09
C LYS A 2 43.50 -35.51 3.36
N ALA A 3 42.35 -35.32 3.99
CA ALA A 3 41.31 -34.45 3.47
C ALA A 3 41.59 -33.03 3.93
N LEU A 4 41.80 -32.12 2.98
CA LEU A 4 41.87 -30.69 3.21
C LEU A 4 40.47 -30.11 3.04
N VAL A 5 40.03 -29.30 3.99
CA VAL A 5 38.70 -28.67 3.95
C VAL A 5 38.85 -27.15 3.97
N LYS A 6 38.09 -26.48 3.11
CA LYS A 6 37.94 -25.01 3.13
C LYS A 6 36.47 -24.65 3.02
N ASP A 7 35.99 -23.89 3.98
CA ASP A 7 34.67 -23.29 3.92
C ASP A 7 34.79 -21.87 3.34
N ILE A 8 33.96 -21.58 2.34
CA ILE A 8 33.82 -20.27 1.72
C ILE A 8 32.38 -19.80 1.96
N HIS A 9 32.23 -18.58 2.47
CA HIS A 9 30.94 -17.94 2.59
C HIS A 9 30.87 -16.72 1.67
N VAL A 10 29.89 -16.71 0.77
CA VAL A 10 29.62 -15.59 -0.14
C VAL A 10 28.26 -15.01 0.19
N VAL A 11 28.20 -13.70 0.39
CA VAL A 11 26.97 -12.95 0.69
C VAL A 11 26.60 -12.10 -0.51
N ASN A 12 25.30 -12.03 -0.82
CA ASN A 12 24.79 -11.17 -1.89
C ASN A 12 24.72 -9.71 -1.40
N GLU A 13 25.76 -8.93 -1.73
CA GLU A 13 25.83 -7.49 -1.45
C GLU A 13 25.00 -6.63 -2.43
N GLY A 14 24.31 -7.27 -3.38
CA GLY A 14 23.43 -6.60 -4.32
C GLY A 14 22.22 -5.95 -3.65
N THR A 15 21.59 -5.04 -4.38
CA THR A 15 20.37 -4.36 -3.95
C THR A 15 19.19 -4.71 -4.84
N ILE A 16 18.00 -4.79 -4.25
CA ILE A 16 16.73 -4.85 -4.99
C ILE A 16 16.13 -3.45 -4.99
N GLN A 17 15.72 -2.99 -6.18
CA GLN A 17 14.97 -1.75 -6.35
C GLN A 17 13.48 -2.02 -6.16
N PHE A 18 12.81 -1.13 -5.44
CA PHE A 18 11.38 -1.16 -5.17
C PHE A 18 10.88 -2.49 -4.56
N PRO A 19 11.57 -3.12 -3.59
CA PRO A 19 11.08 -4.36 -3.00
C PRO A 19 9.77 -4.10 -2.25
N ILE A 20 8.81 -5.00 -2.43
CA ILE A 20 7.63 -5.09 -1.56
C ILE A 20 7.98 -6.06 -0.44
N LEU A 21 7.85 -5.60 0.79
CA LEU A 21 8.27 -6.30 2.00
C LEU A 21 7.07 -6.54 2.91
N PRO A 22 6.99 -7.71 3.55
CA PRO A 22 6.08 -7.92 4.66
C PRO A 22 6.32 -6.89 5.77
N ASN A 23 5.25 -6.43 6.41
CA ASN A 23 5.30 -5.35 7.39
C ASN A 23 4.54 -5.69 8.67
N GLY A 24 3.23 -5.40 8.71
CA GLY A 24 2.39 -5.57 9.89
C GLY A 24 1.67 -6.91 9.93
N SER A 25 1.00 -7.19 11.05
CA SER A 25 0.22 -8.43 11.25
C SER A 25 -1.15 -8.43 10.55
N GLY A 26 -1.47 -7.40 9.77
CA GLY A 26 -2.78 -7.19 9.18
C GLY A 26 -3.55 -6.04 9.85
N TRP A 27 -4.41 -5.41 9.05
CA TRP A 27 -5.25 -4.30 9.49
C TRP A 27 -6.18 -4.71 10.63
N LYS A 28 -6.21 -3.88 11.66
CA LYS A 28 -7.20 -3.93 12.75
C LYS A 28 -7.83 -2.56 12.83
N SER A 29 -9.13 -2.50 12.57
CA SER A 29 -9.88 -1.25 12.59
C SER A 29 -9.85 -0.60 13.97
N THR A 30 -9.78 0.72 13.98
CA THR A 30 -9.93 1.57 15.16
C THR A 30 -11.40 1.92 15.44
N GLU A 31 -12.38 1.30 14.76
CA GLU A 31 -13.81 1.62 14.90
C GLU A 31 -14.33 1.63 16.36
N GLN A 32 -13.72 0.81 17.23
CA GLN A 32 -14.08 0.72 18.66
C GLN A 32 -13.31 1.69 19.57
N SER A 33 -12.39 2.48 19.03
CA SER A 33 -11.48 3.36 19.79
C SER A 33 -12.09 4.73 20.14
N ASN A 34 -13.40 4.92 19.91
CA ASN A 34 -14.14 6.17 20.16
C ASN A 34 -13.45 7.43 19.60
N LEU A 35 -13.04 7.35 18.33
CA LEU A 35 -12.43 8.47 17.60
C LEU A 35 -13.49 9.31 16.90
N SER A 36 -13.17 10.59 16.66
CA SER A 36 -14.04 11.54 15.94
C SER A 36 -13.92 11.46 14.40
N VAL A 37 -12.88 10.80 13.91
CA VAL A 37 -12.82 10.23 12.56
C VAL A 37 -13.15 8.76 12.68
N PHE A 38 -14.22 8.33 12.01
CA PHE A 38 -14.67 6.95 12.07
C PHE A 38 -13.93 6.12 11.03
N GLU A 39 -13.37 5.00 11.47
CA GLU A 39 -12.88 3.95 10.58
C GLU A 39 -13.97 2.89 10.43
N SER A 40 -14.14 2.36 9.22
CA SER A 40 -14.97 1.17 8.97
C SER A 40 -14.38 -0.07 9.65
N GLY A 41 -15.18 -1.11 9.87
CA GLY A 41 -14.71 -2.36 10.46
C GLY A 41 -15.83 -3.37 10.62
N GLU A 42 -15.50 -4.61 10.94
CA GLU A 42 -16.44 -5.74 10.95
C GLU A 42 -17.65 -5.53 11.86
N GLN A 43 -17.56 -4.68 12.89
CA GLN A 43 -18.66 -4.35 13.78
C GLN A 43 -19.60 -3.28 13.23
N LYS A 44 -19.28 -2.70 12.07
CA LYS A 44 -20.09 -1.73 11.33
C LYS A 44 -20.54 -0.56 12.22
N THR A 45 -19.63 -0.06 13.04
CA THR A 45 -19.93 1.02 13.99
C THR A 45 -20.39 2.29 13.27
N LEU A 46 -19.79 2.60 12.12
CA LEU A 46 -20.19 3.72 11.26
C LEU A 46 -21.63 3.56 10.72
N LEU A 47 -21.97 2.39 10.17
CA LEU A 47 -23.32 2.11 9.66
C LEU A 47 -24.35 2.25 10.78
N SER A 48 -24.05 1.72 11.96
CA SER A 48 -24.93 1.81 13.14
C SER A 48 -25.21 3.27 13.54
N LYS A 49 -24.19 4.15 13.46
CA LYS A 49 -24.36 5.59 13.71
C LYS A 49 -25.22 6.26 12.65
N ILE A 50 -25.04 5.90 11.38
CA ILE A 50 -25.85 6.43 10.27
C ILE A 50 -27.32 5.99 10.42
N ILE A 51 -27.57 4.70 10.67
CA ILE A 51 -28.92 4.16 10.90
C ILE A 51 -29.59 4.86 12.09
N ASN A 52 -28.88 5.06 13.20
CA ASN A 52 -29.42 5.78 14.35
C ASN A 52 -29.83 7.23 14.01
N ALA A 53 -29.10 7.89 13.10
CA ALA A 53 -29.47 9.22 12.61
C ALA A 53 -30.72 9.16 11.72
N ILE A 54 -30.81 8.17 10.81
CA ILE A 54 -31.98 7.95 9.95
C ILE A 54 -33.24 7.65 10.78
N ASP A 55 -33.11 6.84 11.84
CA ASP A 55 -34.21 6.49 12.74
C ASP A 55 -34.80 7.71 13.47
N LYS A 56 -34.02 8.79 13.60
CA LYS A 56 -34.42 10.06 14.22
C LYS A 56 -34.87 11.13 13.22
N ALA A 57 -34.79 10.85 11.92
CA ALA A 57 -35.17 11.79 10.88
C ALA A 57 -36.67 12.13 10.96
N GLN A 58 -37.00 13.38 10.66
CA GLN A 58 -38.36 13.91 10.76
C GLN A 58 -38.88 14.52 9.46
N GLU A 59 -38.02 15.01 8.58
CA GLU A 59 -38.45 15.74 7.37
C GLU A 59 -37.94 15.08 6.10
N PHE A 60 -36.63 15.07 5.90
CA PHE A 60 -36.04 14.51 4.69
C PHE A 60 -34.57 14.14 4.85
N ILE A 61 -34.15 13.19 4.04
CA ILE A 61 -32.79 12.68 3.95
C ILE A 61 -32.28 12.90 2.52
N CYS A 62 -31.08 13.45 2.40
CA CYS A 62 -30.38 13.60 1.13
C CYS A 62 -29.15 12.68 1.14
N LEU A 63 -29.07 11.76 0.19
CA LEU A 63 -28.03 10.74 0.10
C LEU A 63 -27.35 10.83 -1.25
N GLN A 64 -26.02 10.82 -1.26
CA GLN A 64 -25.23 10.55 -2.45
C GLN A 64 -24.31 9.35 -2.22
N SER A 65 -24.23 8.43 -3.18
CA SER A 65 -23.15 7.45 -3.27
C SER A 65 -23.06 6.88 -4.70
N PHE A 66 -21.87 6.46 -5.13
CA PHE A 66 -21.71 5.78 -6.41
C PHE A 66 -22.50 4.45 -6.44
N LEU A 67 -22.50 3.70 -5.33
CA LEU A 67 -23.32 2.51 -5.12
C LEU A 67 -23.99 2.52 -3.75
N ILE A 68 -25.24 2.06 -3.68
CA ILE A 68 -26.03 1.91 -2.46
C ILE A 68 -26.63 0.50 -2.43
N GLN A 69 -26.03 -0.40 -1.65
CA GLN A 69 -26.37 -1.82 -1.65
C GLN A 69 -26.45 -2.44 -0.24
N ASP A 70 -26.09 -1.69 0.80
CA ASP A 70 -26.23 -2.18 2.17
C ASP A 70 -27.71 -2.33 2.56
N SER A 71 -28.11 -3.56 2.86
CA SER A 71 -29.51 -3.90 3.14
C SER A 71 -30.04 -3.24 4.42
N ALA A 72 -29.23 -3.16 5.48
CA ALA A 72 -29.65 -2.58 6.75
C ALA A 72 -29.86 -1.06 6.62
N LEU A 73 -28.99 -0.39 5.87
CA LEU A 73 -29.17 1.02 5.51
C LEU A 73 -30.47 1.23 4.73
N ILE A 74 -30.68 0.47 3.64
CA ILE A 74 -31.84 0.62 2.77
C ILE A 74 -33.15 0.36 3.53
N ASP A 75 -33.18 -0.68 4.36
CA ASP A 75 -34.35 -1.00 5.17
C ASP A 75 -34.63 0.09 6.23
N SER A 76 -33.59 0.76 6.78
CA SER A 76 -33.78 1.92 7.66
C SER A 76 -34.34 3.14 6.90
N LEU A 77 -33.89 3.40 5.67
CA LEU A 77 -34.45 4.46 4.83
C LEU A 77 -35.92 4.20 4.48
N LEU A 78 -36.29 2.94 4.18
CA LEU A 78 -37.69 2.56 3.94
C LEU A 78 -38.58 2.77 5.19
N LYS A 79 -38.08 2.42 6.38
CA LYS A 79 -38.77 2.73 7.64
C LYS A 79 -38.91 4.24 7.87
N ALA A 80 -37.99 5.07 7.37
CA ALA A 80 -38.13 6.51 7.41
C ALA A 80 -39.26 6.99 6.48
N VAL A 81 -39.39 6.40 5.29
CA VAL A 81 -40.52 6.67 4.36
C VAL A 81 -41.87 6.32 5.01
N GLU A 82 -41.97 5.22 5.76
CA GLU A 82 -43.17 4.87 6.53
C GLU A 82 -43.54 5.93 7.58
N ARG A 83 -42.57 6.72 8.04
CA ARG A 83 -42.75 7.88 8.93
C ARG A 83 -42.92 9.21 8.18
N GLU A 84 -43.20 9.16 6.88
CA GLU A 84 -43.37 10.31 5.99
C GLU A 84 -42.10 11.16 5.76
N VAL A 85 -40.92 10.63 6.08
CA VAL A 85 -39.64 11.27 5.77
C VAL A 85 -39.32 11.11 4.28
N LYS A 86 -39.05 12.22 3.59
CA LYS A 86 -38.74 12.19 2.14
C LYS A 86 -37.28 11.83 1.90
N ILE A 87 -37.02 10.92 0.97
CA ILE A 87 -35.65 10.49 0.65
C ILE A 87 -35.29 10.96 -0.76
N PHE A 88 -34.19 11.70 -0.87
CA PHE A 88 -33.62 12.14 -2.14
C PHE A 88 -32.26 11.47 -2.34
N VAL A 89 -32.09 10.79 -3.47
CA VAL A 89 -30.88 10.01 -3.76
C VAL A 89 -30.20 10.52 -5.03
N LEU A 90 -28.89 10.70 -4.94
CA LEU A 90 -27.98 10.90 -6.08
C LEU A 90 -27.05 9.69 -6.22
N SER A 91 -27.00 9.07 -7.40
CA SER A 91 -26.01 8.02 -7.70
C SER A 91 -25.43 8.16 -9.10
N SER A 92 -24.47 7.29 -9.43
CA SER A 92 -23.93 7.22 -10.79
C SER A 92 -24.91 6.55 -11.75
N ALA A 93 -24.92 7.01 -13.01
CA ALA A 93 -25.82 6.51 -14.04
C ALA A 93 -25.72 5.00 -14.28
N GLU A 94 -26.83 4.29 -14.02
CA GLU A 94 -26.94 2.83 -14.00
C GLU A 94 -26.74 2.20 -15.37
N ALA A 95 -27.24 2.85 -16.42
CA ALA A 95 -27.15 2.38 -17.79
C ALA A 95 -25.68 2.17 -18.23
N ARG A 96 -24.76 2.94 -17.66
CA ARG A 96 -23.32 2.88 -17.96
C ARG A 96 -22.50 2.14 -16.90
N LEU A 97 -23.14 1.65 -15.82
CA LEU A 97 -22.47 0.71 -14.92
C LEU A 97 -22.04 -0.51 -15.74
N LYS A 98 -20.74 -0.78 -15.70
CA LYS A 98 -20.14 -1.97 -16.30
C LYS A 98 -20.67 -3.22 -15.59
N ASP A 99 -20.63 -4.36 -16.27
CA ASP A 99 -20.97 -5.65 -15.63
C ASP A 99 -20.04 -5.99 -14.45
N ARG A 100 -18.86 -5.35 -14.40
CA ARG A 100 -17.91 -5.41 -13.30
C ARG A 100 -17.42 -4.01 -12.94
N ILE A 101 -17.36 -3.72 -11.65
CA ILE A 101 -16.81 -2.48 -11.10
C ILE A 101 -15.50 -2.86 -10.39
N GLU A 102 -14.38 -2.27 -10.82
CA GLU A 102 -13.05 -2.62 -10.30
C GLU A 102 -12.94 -2.41 -8.78
N GLU A 103 -13.67 -1.43 -8.25
CA GLU A 103 -13.67 -1.09 -6.82
C GLU A 103 -14.47 -2.10 -5.97
N GLU A 104 -15.36 -2.89 -6.59
CA GLU A 104 -16.36 -3.74 -5.94
C GLU A 104 -16.42 -5.15 -6.55
N THR A 105 -15.77 -6.11 -5.89
CA THR A 105 -15.63 -7.49 -6.39
C THR A 105 -16.94 -8.26 -6.47
N ASP A 106 -17.89 -7.93 -5.58
CA ASP A 106 -19.15 -8.66 -5.42
C ASP A 106 -20.31 -7.96 -6.18
N PHE A 107 -19.99 -6.92 -6.97
CA PHE A 107 -20.99 -6.20 -7.73
C PHE A 107 -21.53 -7.05 -8.87
N ILE A 108 -22.85 -7.25 -8.87
CA ILE A 108 -23.60 -7.88 -9.96
C ILE A 108 -24.65 -6.89 -10.44
N LYS A 109 -24.48 -6.37 -11.66
CA LYS A 109 -25.35 -5.35 -12.26
C LYS A 109 -26.84 -5.72 -12.22
N ALA A 110 -27.17 -6.95 -12.58
CA ALA A 110 -28.56 -7.43 -12.58
C ALA A 110 -29.19 -7.39 -11.17
N ASN A 111 -28.45 -7.78 -10.13
CA ASN A 111 -28.92 -7.73 -8.75
C ASN A 111 -29.11 -6.29 -8.28
N TYR A 112 -28.20 -5.38 -8.68
CA TYR A 112 -28.32 -3.97 -8.35
C TYR A 112 -29.55 -3.31 -9.00
N ILE A 113 -29.82 -3.61 -10.27
CA ILE A 113 -31.01 -3.13 -10.97
C ILE A 113 -32.28 -3.65 -10.27
N GLN A 114 -32.33 -4.93 -9.90
CA GLN A 114 -33.47 -5.48 -9.16
C GLN A 114 -33.65 -4.85 -7.78
N LEU A 115 -32.56 -4.54 -7.09
CA LEU A 115 -32.59 -3.84 -5.80
C LEU A 115 -33.24 -2.46 -5.96
N ILE A 116 -32.78 -1.66 -6.93
CA ILE A 116 -33.32 -0.32 -7.20
C ILE A 116 -34.81 -0.39 -7.58
N ASP A 117 -35.20 -1.29 -8.49
CA ASP A 117 -36.60 -1.43 -8.90
C ASP A 117 -37.52 -1.85 -7.74
N LYS A 118 -37.04 -2.71 -6.82
CA LYS A 118 -37.86 -3.19 -5.70
C LYS A 118 -37.89 -2.25 -4.50
N LYS A 119 -36.77 -1.55 -4.22
CA LYS A 119 -36.56 -0.84 -2.95
C LYS A 119 -36.51 0.68 -3.09
N PHE A 120 -36.12 1.22 -4.25
CA PHE A 120 -35.99 2.68 -4.43
C PHE A 120 -37.22 3.23 -5.12
N LYS A 121 -37.67 2.53 -6.16
CA LYS A 121 -38.83 2.90 -6.95
C LYS A 121 -40.05 3.16 -6.07
N ASN A 122 -40.75 4.25 -6.33
CA ASN A 122 -41.93 4.73 -5.59
C ASN A 122 -41.68 5.07 -4.10
N HIS A 123 -40.46 4.89 -3.58
CA HIS A 123 -40.11 5.21 -2.19
C HIS A 123 -39.19 6.43 -2.11
N PHE A 124 -38.26 6.57 -3.06
CA PHE A 124 -37.25 7.62 -3.09
C PHE A 124 -37.38 8.47 -4.35
N VAL A 125 -36.97 9.74 -4.26
CA VAL A 125 -36.71 10.56 -5.46
C VAL A 125 -35.26 10.33 -5.85
N HIS A 126 -35.05 9.50 -6.88
CA HIS A 126 -33.73 9.01 -7.27
C HIS A 126 -33.29 9.61 -8.60
N ARG A 127 -32.20 10.38 -8.57
CA ARG A 127 -31.57 10.98 -9.76
C ARG A 127 -30.14 10.55 -9.93
N THR A 128 -29.68 10.50 -11.18
CA THR A 128 -28.34 9.99 -11.49
C THR A 128 -27.61 10.83 -12.54
N ALA A 129 -26.29 10.77 -12.49
CA ALA A 129 -25.38 11.31 -13.49
C ALA A 129 -24.03 10.60 -13.42
N GLU A 130 -23.33 10.49 -14.54
CA GLU A 130 -22.06 9.73 -14.63
C GLU A 130 -20.92 10.26 -13.78
N ASN A 131 -20.96 11.57 -13.49
CA ASN A 131 -19.95 12.28 -12.73
C ASN A 131 -20.23 12.24 -11.21
N PHE A 132 -21.33 11.63 -10.74
CA PHE A 132 -21.63 11.55 -9.31
C PHE A 132 -20.84 10.43 -8.62
N HIS A 133 -19.82 10.82 -7.85
CA HIS A 133 -18.94 9.87 -7.17
C HIS A 133 -18.80 10.09 -5.66
N ALA A 134 -19.05 11.30 -5.16
CA ALA A 134 -19.08 11.57 -3.72
C ALA A 134 -19.97 10.61 -2.92
N LYS A 135 -19.63 10.40 -1.65
CA LYS A 135 -20.42 9.59 -0.71
C LYS A 135 -20.70 10.37 0.56
N TYR A 136 -21.96 10.73 0.77
CA TYR A 136 -22.41 11.43 1.97
C TYR A 136 -23.89 11.21 2.21
N ILE A 137 -24.32 11.43 3.45
CA ILE A 137 -25.72 11.45 3.83
C ILE A 137 -25.99 12.63 4.74
N LEU A 138 -27.10 13.32 4.49
CA LEU A 138 -27.61 14.45 5.27
C LEU A 138 -29.01 14.09 5.76
N ILE A 139 -29.27 14.32 7.04
CA ILE A 139 -30.54 14.09 7.72
C ILE A 139 -31.04 15.44 8.23
N ASP A 140 -32.26 15.80 7.86
CA ASP A 140 -32.94 17.03 8.23
C ASP A 140 -32.05 18.30 8.15
N PRO A 141 -31.34 18.52 7.02
CA PRO A 141 -30.29 19.54 6.92
C PRO A 141 -30.78 20.99 7.07
N LYS A 142 -32.10 21.22 7.14
CA LYS A 142 -32.69 22.55 7.38
C LYS A 142 -33.09 22.79 8.83
N THR A 143 -33.46 21.75 9.57
CA THR A 143 -34.12 21.89 10.87
C THR A 143 -33.28 21.29 11.99
N LYS A 144 -32.81 20.06 11.84
CA LYS A 144 -31.94 19.39 12.81
C LYS A 144 -30.76 18.73 12.11
N PRO A 145 -29.81 19.53 11.59
CA PRO A 145 -28.81 19.02 10.65
C PRO A 145 -27.92 17.96 11.29
N LYS A 146 -27.87 16.78 10.66
CA LYS A 146 -26.93 15.71 10.96
C LYS A 146 -26.39 15.19 9.63
N GLY A 147 -25.09 14.97 9.53
CA GLY A 147 -24.50 14.57 8.26
C GLY A 147 -23.19 13.83 8.40
N PHE A 148 -22.86 13.05 7.38
CA PHE A 148 -21.62 12.29 7.30
C PHE A 148 -21.04 12.37 5.89
N ILE A 149 -19.75 12.68 5.76
CA ILE A 149 -18.97 12.41 4.55
C ILE A 149 -18.21 11.12 4.77
N CYS A 150 -18.25 10.23 3.78
CA CYS A 150 -17.66 8.90 3.83
C CYS A 150 -16.73 8.69 2.63
N THR A 151 -15.65 7.94 2.79
CA THR A 151 -14.81 7.52 1.66
C THR A 151 -15.35 6.25 0.98
N ASN A 152 -16.20 5.49 1.69
CA ASN A 152 -16.82 4.26 1.21
C ASN A 152 -18.10 4.49 0.41
N ASN A 153 -18.31 3.61 -0.57
CA ASN A 153 -19.65 3.35 -1.09
C ASN A 153 -20.53 2.78 0.02
N PHE A 154 -21.85 2.94 -0.12
CA PHE A 154 -22.82 2.50 0.89
C PHE A 154 -23.17 1.02 0.65
N THR A 155 -22.14 0.18 0.76
CA THR A 155 -22.15 -1.26 0.53
C THR A 155 -21.69 -2.01 1.79
N GLU A 156 -22.05 -3.28 1.90
CA GLU A 156 -21.65 -4.18 2.99
C GLU A 156 -20.11 -4.17 3.18
N ASN A 157 -19.36 -4.33 2.09
CA ASN A 157 -17.90 -4.35 2.12
C ASN A 157 -17.32 -2.97 2.49
N GLY A 158 -17.93 -1.88 2.04
CA GLY A 158 -17.52 -0.52 2.39
C GLY A 158 -17.66 -0.21 3.89
N PHE A 159 -18.74 -0.68 4.52
CA PHE A 159 -18.94 -0.49 5.96
C PHE A 159 -18.14 -1.45 6.85
N ALA A 160 -17.78 -2.64 6.33
CA ALA A 160 -17.21 -3.71 7.16
C ALA A 160 -15.76 -4.11 6.85
N LYS A 161 -15.39 -4.25 5.57
CA LYS A 161 -14.17 -4.96 5.15
C LYS A 161 -13.06 -4.07 4.59
N ASN A 162 -13.43 -2.97 3.96
CA ASN A 162 -12.48 -2.04 3.35
C ASN A 162 -12.03 -1.05 4.43
N PRO A 163 -10.73 -0.81 4.66
CA PRO A 163 -10.26 0.35 5.42
C PRO A 163 -10.74 1.64 4.74
N GLU A 164 -11.69 2.30 5.38
CA GLU A 164 -12.43 3.47 4.93
C GLU A 164 -12.58 4.44 6.09
N LEU A 165 -12.82 5.71 5.77
CA LEU A 165 -12.97 6.77 6.74
C LEU A 165 -14.31 7.48 6.57
N ALA A 166 -14.85 7.98 7.67
CA ALA A 166 -15.96 8.91 7.64
C ALA A 166 -15.83 9.96 8.74
N VAL A 167 -16.48 11.08 8.53
CA VAL A 167 -16.53 12.19 9.48
C VAL A 167 -17.96 12.67 9.63
N GLU A 168 -18.37 12.84 10.88
CA GLU A 168 -19.61 13.54 11.19
C GLU A 168 -19.40 15.04 10.98
N LEU A 169 -20.38 15.66 10.34
CA LEU A 169 -20.37 17.07 10.00
C LEU A 169 -21.00 17.91 11.11
N ASN A 170 -20.46 19.11 11.31
CA ASN A 170 -21.11 20.13 12.13
C ASN A 170 -22.30 20.76 11.37
N LYS A 171 -23.01 21.66 12.04
CA LYS A 171 -24.21 22.31 11.48
C LYS A 171 -23.91 23.06 10.19
N GLU A 172 -22.87 23.90 10.18
CA GLU A 172 -22.50 24.74 9.03
C GLU A 172 -22.06 23.90 7.83
N GLN A 173 -21.34 22.81 8.07
CA GLN A 173 -20.95 21.84 7.05
C GLN A 173 -22.17 21.12 6.45
N CYS A 174 -23.13 20.71 7.27
CA CYS A 174 -24.38 20.11 6.80
C CYS A 174 -25.17 21.07 5.91
N GLU A 175 -25.31 22.33 6.33
CA GLU A 175 -26.03 23.36 5.59
C GLU A 175 -25.34 23.70 4.25
N GLU A 176 -24.02 23.81 4.22
CA GLU A 176 -23.26 24.00 2.98
C GLU A 176 -23.34 22.79 2.05
N LEU A 177 -23.17 21.57 2.58
CA LEU A 177 -23.27 20.35 1.78
C LEU A 177 -24.68 20.14 1.23
N PHE A 178 -25.72 20.59 1.95
CA PHE A 178 -27.08 20.59 1.44
C PHE A 178 -27.25 21.53 0.23
N LYS A 179 -26.61 22.71 0.22
CA LYS A 179 -26.60 23.59 -0.97
C LYS A 179 -25.91 22.91 -2.15
N VAL A 180 -24.80 22.21 -1.91
CA VAL A 180 -24.12 21.39 -2.92
C VAL A 180 -25.06 20.32 -3.46
N PHE A 181 -25.75 19.58 -2.60
CA PHE A 181 -26.72 18.56 -3.01
C PHE A 181 -27.83 19.16 -3.89
N VAL A 182 -28.48 20.24 -3.43
CA VAL A 182 -29.57 20.90 -4.17
C VAL A 182 -29.12 21.39 -5.53
N TYR A 183 -27.96 22.05 -5.61
CA TYR A 183 -27.42 22.52 -6.89
C TYR A 183 -27.20 21.38 -7.88
N HIS A 184 -26.52 20.29 -7.48
CA HIS A 184 -26.25 19.18 -8.39
C HIS A 184 -27.50 18.34 -8.71
N PHE A 185 -28.44 18.24 -7.77
CA PHE A 185 -29.71 17.56 -7.97
C PHE A 185 -30.52 18.23 -9.10
N TRP A 186 -30.57 19.57 -9.13
CA TRP A 186 -31.37 20.31 -10.10
C TRP A 186 -30.64 20.69 -11.38
N GLU A 187 -29.31 20.90 -11.33
CA GLU A 187 -28.55 21.45 -12.45
C GLU A 187 -27.66 20.41 -13.16
N HIS A 188 -27.30 19.30 -12.50
CA HIS A 188 -26.31 18.35 -13.02
C HIS A 188 -26.77 16.89 -13.11
N SER A 189 -27.92 16.56 -12.54
CA SER A 189 -28.53 15.25 -12.75
C SER A 189 -28.96 15.12 -14.21
N THR A 190 -28.75 13.94 -14.81
CA THR A 190 -29.09 13.68 -16.22
C THR A 190 -30.30 12.78 -16.38
N ASP A 191 -30.61 11.99 -15.36
CA ASP A 191 -31.63 10.96 -15.37
C ASP A 191 -32.40 10.94 -14.03
N GLU A 192 -33.69 10.62 -14.06
CA GLU A 192 -34.55 10.45 -12.88
C GLU A 192 -35.30 9.12 -12.97
N GLN A 193 -35.35 8.38 -11.86
CA GLN A 193 -36.12 7.14 -11.77
C GLN A 193 -37.62 7.46 -11.80
N THR A 194 -38.34 6.85 -12.75
CA THR A 194 -39.78 7.05 -12.88
C THR A 194 -40.59 5.97 -12.15
N ALA A 195 -41.91 6.11 -12.16
CA ALA A 195 -42.83 5.07 -11.69
C ALA A 195 -42.83 3.80 -12.58
N THR A 196 -42.21 3.84 -13.76
CA THR A 196 -41.96 2.65 -14.60
C THR A 196 -40.58 2.05 -14.26
N THR A 197 -40.10 1.05 -15.02
CA THR A 197 -38.75 0.48 -14.81
C THR A 197 -37.64 1.35 -15.41
N GLU A 198 -38.00 2.46 -16.05
CA GLU A 198 -37.08 3.29 -16.83
C GLU A 198 -36.65 4.54 -16.06
N PHE A 199 -35.44 5.00 -16.39
CA PHE A 199 -34.95 6.32 -16.04
C PHE A 199 -35.24 7.27 -17.20
N GLU A 200 -35.89 8.39 -16.91
CA GLU A 200 -36.15 9.44 -17.89
C GLU A 200 -35.09 10.52 -17.85
N LYS A 201 -34.78 11.09 -19.01
CA LYS A 201 -33.83 12.20 -19.11
C LYS A 201 -34.41 13.45 -18.46
N VAL A 202 -33.65 14.04 -17.54
CA VAL A 202 -33.96 15.35 -16.95
C VAL A 202 -33.03 16.41 -17.53
N LYS A 203 -33.55 17.63 -17.66
CA LYS A 203 -32.77 18.79 -18.10
C LYS A 203 -32.43 19.66 -16.88
N PRO A 204 -31.28 20.38 -16.91
CA PRO A 204 -30.96 21.37 -15.89
C PRO A 204 -32.12 22.35 -15.68
N ALA A 205 -32.44 22.65 -14.43
CA ALA A 205 -33.50 23.58 -14.09
C ALA A 205 -33.15 25.02 -14.51
N ASN A 206 -31.86 25.35 -14.61
CA ASN A 206 -31.30 26.68 -14.86
C ASN A 206 -31.83 27.75 -13.90
N LYS A 207 -31.98 27.39 -12.62
CA LYS A 207 -32.56 28.24 -11.57
C LYS A 207 -31.73 28.29 -10.30
N PHE A 208 -30.83 27.33 -10.10
CA PHE A 208 -30.04 27.21 -8.89
C PHE A 208 -28.60 27.63 -9.17
N THR A 209 -28.06 28.43 -8.26
CA THR A 209 -26.65 28.80 -8.23
C THR A 209 -26.05 28.35 -6.91
N LEU A 210 -24.76 28.03 -6.92
CA LEU A 210 -24.02 27.67 -5.73
C LEU A 210 -23.19 28.85 -5.25
N SER A 211 -23.48 29.34 -4.04
CA SER A 211 -22.66 30.36 -3.39
C SER A 211 -21.29 29.79 -3.00
N LYS A 212 -20.31 30.67 -2.82
CA LYS A 212 -19.00 30.29 -2.26
C LYS A 212 -19.15 29.48 -0.98
N LEU A 213 -18.44 28.35 -0.92
CA LEU A 213 -18.37 27.44 0.23
C LEU A 213 -17.18 27.81 1.11
N ASN A 214 -17.31 27.66 2.42
CA ASN A 214 -16.22 27.94 3.37
C ASN A 214 -15.79 26.69 4.15
N ASN A 215 -16.70 25.72 4.30
CA ASN A 215 -16.54 24.55 5.16
C ASN A 215 -16.53 23.25 4.36
N ILE A 216 -17.11 23.24 3.15
CA ILE A 216 -17.06 22.13 2.20
C ILE A 216 -16.09 22.44 1.06
N LEU A 217 -15.20 21.49 0.80
CA LEU A 217 -14.35 21.46 -0.38
C LEU A 217 -15.06 20.68 -1.48
N LEU A 218 -15.05 21.19 -2.69
CA LEU A 218 -15.83 20.66 -3.81
C LEU A 218 -14.94 20.44 -5.04
N THR A 219 -15.13 19.30 -5.71
CA THR A 219 -14.93 19.17 -7.15
C THR A 219 -16.31 19.01 -7.77
N SER A 220 -16.61 19.79 -8.80
CA SER A 220 -17.90 19.85 -9.46
C SER A 220 -17.72 19.67 -10.97
N PRO A 221 -18.75 19.13 -11.66
CA PRO A 221 -18.81 19.17 -13.13
C PRO A 221 -18.78 20.60 -13.70
N ASN A 222 -19.16 21.59 -12.89
CA ASN A 222 -18.86 22.99 -13.17
C ASN A 222 -17.52 23.36 -12.52
N SER A 223 -16.45 23.36 -13.31
CA SER A 223 -15.08 23.57 -12.82
C SER A 223 -14.84 24.93 -12.15
N GLU A 224 -15.67 25.94 -12.40
CA GLU A 224 -15.60 27.24 -11.72
C GLU A 224 -15.89 27.15 -10.22
N LEU A 225 -16.54 26.06 -9.78
CA LEU A 225 -16.87 25.79 -8.38
C LEU A 225 -15.81 24.91 -7.68
N ASN A 226 -14.77 24.46 -8.40
CA ASN A 226 -13.74 23.59 -7.84
C ASN A 226 -12.91 24.32 -6.79
N THR A 227 -12.82 23.73 -5.61
CA THR A 227 -12.06 24.23 -4.45
C THR A 227 -11.22 23.14 -3.79
N LEU A 228 -11.56 21.85 -3.99
CA LEU A 228 -10.86 20.73 -3.37
C LEU A 228 -9.41 20.64 -3.80
N ASN A 229 -9.14 20.55 -5.11
CA ASN A 229 -7.76 20.38 -5.59
C ASN A 229 -6.87 21.58 -5.24
N GLU A 230 -7.41 22.81 -5.32
CA GLU A 230 -6.69 24.03 -4.90
C GLU A 230 -6.31 23.97 -3.42
N ALA A 231 -7.26 23.62 -2.54
CA ALA A 231 -7.03 23.53 -1.11
C ALA A 231 -5.96 22.47 -0.76
N LEU A 232 -6.03 21.29 -1.37
CA LEU A 232 -5.05 20.21 -1.16
C LEU A 232 -3.66 20.61 -1.67
N ASN A 233 -3.54 21.20 -2.87
CA ASN A 233 -2.27 21.69 -3.39
C ASN A 233 -1.66 22.77 -2.48
N LYS A 234 -2.48 23.71 -1.99
CA LYS A 234 -2.04 24.78 -1.11
C LYS A 234 -1.41 24.24 0.18
N VAL A 235 -2.01 23.23 0.81
CA VAL A 235 -1.45 22.68 2.05
C VAL A 235 -0.21 21.82 1.81
N VAL A 236 -0.18 21.04 0.72
CA VAL A 236 1.02 20.27 0.32
C VAL A 236 2.20 21.19 0.03
N LYS A 237 1.99 22.29 -0.71
CA LYS A 237 3.04 23.28 -1.01
C LYS A 237 3.63 23.90 0.27
N ASN A 238 2.86 23.97 1.34
CA ASN A 238 3.27 24.55 2.62
C ASN A 238 3.79 23.52 3.64
N ALA A 239 3.79 22.21 3.33
CA ALA A 239 4.29 21.17 4.21
C ALA A 239 5.77 21.38 4.57
N LYS A 240 6.12 21.17 5.85
CA LYS A 240 7.45 21.43 6.41
C LYS A 240 8.13 20.20 7.02
N LYS A 241 7.36 19.18 7.42
CA LYS A 241 7.87 18.01 8.14
C LYS A 241 7.38 16.72 7.49
N SER A 242 6.08 16.56 7.30
CA SER A 242 5.49 15.30 6.84
C SER A 242 4.23 15.47 5.99
N ILE A 243 4.03 14.53 5.08
CA ILE A 243 2.81 14.36 4.28
C ILE A 243 2.40 12.89 4.41
N SER A 244 1.22 12.63 4.94
CA SER A 244 0.66 11.29 5.03
C SER A 244 -0.69 11.27 4.33
N PHE A 245 -0.88 10.39 3.36
CA PHE A 245 -2.10 10.38 2.55
C PHE A 245 -2.53 8.99 2.14
N SER A 246 -3.82 8.83 1.89
CA SER A 246 -4.41 7.59 1.40
C SER A 246 -5.25 7.85 0.16
N THR A 247 -5.28 6.88 -0.75
CA THR A 247 -6.18 6.88 -1.89
C THR A 247 -6.33 5.49 -2.47
N PHE A 248 -7.45 5.25 -3.16
CA PHE A 248 -7.65 4.03 -3.94
C PHE A 248 -6.92 4.11 -5.29
N GLN A 249 -7.07 5.24 -5.99
CA GLN A 249 -6.39 5.52 -7.25
C GLN A 249 -5.65 6.86 -7.21
N LEU A 250 -4.53 6.92 -7.92
CA LEU A 250 -3.81 8.15 -8.18
C LEU A 250 -3.25 8.17 -9.61
N ASP A 251 -3.08 9.37 -10.14
CA ASP A 251 -2.28 9.62 -11.34
C ASP A 251 -1.09 10.50 -10.98
N LYS A 252 0.12 9.96 -11.19
CA LYS A 252 1.38 10.65 -10.91
C LYS A 252 1.55 11.97 -11.68
N ASN A 253 0.77 12.18 -12.73
CA ASN A 253 0.85 13.38 -13.57
C ASN A 253 0.01 14.55 -13.06
N THR A 254 -0.86 14.35 -12.07
CA THR A 254 -1.62 15.42 -11.44
C THR A 254 -0.69 16.41 -10.73
N GLU A 255 -1.06 17.69 -10.69
CA GLU A 255 -0.26 18.73 -10.00
C GLU A 255 -0.02 18.37 -8.52
N LEU A 256 -1.04 17.82 -7.87
CA LEU A 256 -0.97 17.42 -6.47
C LEU A 256 0.11 16.36 -6.24
N ILE A 257 0.12 15.27 -7.02
CA ILE A 257 1.11 14.20 -6.84
C ILE A 257 2.51 14.67 -7.26
N LYS A 258 2.64 15.48 -8.31
CA LYS A 258 3.93 16.10 -8.69
C LYS A 258 4.49 16.96 -7.56
N THR A 259 3.66 17.78 -6.92
CA THR A 259 4.05 18.61 -5.77
C THR A 259 4.49 17.74 -4.59
N ILE A 260 3.80 16.63 -4.31
CA ILE A 260 4.20 15.67 -3.25
C ILE A 260 5.57 15.06 -3.57
N ILE A 261 5.81 14.65 -4.82
CA ILE A 261 7.11 14.13 -5.27
C ILE A 261 8.22 15.16 -5.06
N GLU A 262 7.98 16.43 -5.43
CA GLU A 262 8.92 17.53 -5.22
C GLU A 262 9.21 17.76 -3.73
N LYS A 263 8.18 17.74 -2.88
CA LYS A 263 8.33 17.85 -1.42
C LYS A 263 9.16 16.71 -0.84
N THR A 264 8.94 15.48 -1.33
CA THR A 264 9.73 14.31 -0.92
C THR A 264 11.21 14.52 -1.25
N LYS A 265 11.51 15.00 -2.47
CA LYS A 265 12.88 15.33 -2.90
C LYS A 265 13.52 16.47 -2.09
N GLN A 266 12.71 17.36 -1.49
CA GLN A 266 13.15 18.41 -0.57
C GLN A 266 13.39 17.89 0.86
N GLY A 267 13.22 16.59 1.12
CA GLY A 267 13.46 15.98 2.43
C GLY A 267 12.24 15.90 3.35
N ILE A 268 11.04 16.22 2.85
CA ILE A 268 9.79 16.03 3.60
C ILE A 268 9.48 14.53 3.68
N GLU A 269 9.15 14.02 4.87
CA GLU A 269 8.76 12.61 5.02
C GLU A 269 7.38 12.38 4.40
N VAL A 270 7.29 11.49 3.41
CA VAL A 270 6.02 11.18 2.75
C VAL A 270 5.65 9.72 2.94
N THR A 271 4.42 9.49 3.42
CA THR A 271 3.80 8.16 3.55
C THR A 271 2.52 8.08 2.72
N LEU A 272 2.41 7.07 1.86
CA LEU A 272 1.21 6.74 1.09
C LEU A 272 0.59 5.43 1.58
N PHE A 273 -0.74 5.40 1.69
CA PHE A 273 -1.53 4.19 1.91
C PHE A 273 -2.41 3.90 0.68
N CYS A 274 -2.20 2.76 0.01
CA CYS A 274 -2.98 2.40 -1.17
C CYS A 274 -3.07 0.87 -1.38
N ARG A 275 -3.80 0.43 -2.43
CA ARG A 275 -3.86 -0.98 -2.82
C ARG A 275 -2.64 -1.39 -3.65
N PRO A 276 -2.07 -2.59 -3.42
CA PRO A 276 -0.97 -3.10 -4.22
C PRO A 276 -1.50 -3.81 -5.47
N THR A 277 -1.98 -3.08 -6.49
CA THR A 277 -2.27 -3.69 -7.79
C THR A 277 -1.03 -3.62 -8.68
N GLU A 278 -0.78 -4.66 -9.47
CA GLU A 278 0.42 -4.72 -10.33
C GLU A 278 0.49 -3.54 -11.30
N LYS A 279 -0.66 -3.19 -11.90
CA LYS A 279 -0.79 -2.03 -12.79
C LYS A 279 -0.41 -0.73 -12.09
N GLN A 280 -1.05 -0.44 -10.95
CA GLN A 280 -0.76 0.78 -10.17
C GLN A 280 0.70 0.82 -9.73
N PHE A 281 1.23 -0.31 -9.25
CA PHE A 281 2.62 -0.39 -8.81
C PHE A 281 3.61 -0.05 -9.93
N ASN A 282 3.42 -0.64 -11.11
CA ASN A 282 4.32 -0.47 -12.25
C ASN A 282 4.17 0.89 -12.94
N GLU A 283 2.96 1.40 -13.10
CA GLU A 283 2.69 2.63 -13.88
C GLU A 283 2.79 3.90 -13.01
N GLN A 284 2.38 3.81 -11.75
CA GLN A 284 2.17 4.98 -10.88
C GLN A 284 3.19 5.06 -9.73
N LEU A 285 3.38 3.97 -8.98
CA LEU A 285 4.03 4.02 -7.67
C LEU A 285 5.57 4.03 -7.71
N LYS A 286 6.20 3.48 -8.75
CA LYS A 286 7.68 3.45 -8.86
C LYS A 286 8.31 4.83 -8.83
N ASP A 287 7.69 5.83 -9.45
CA ASP A 287 8.21 7.20 -9.47
C ASP A 287 8.13 7.86 -8.08
N LEU A 288 7.08 7.54 -7.31
CA LEU A 288 6.94 7.97 -5.91
C LEU A 288 8.01 7.28 -5.04
N LEU A 289 8.22 5.97 -5.21
CA LEU A 289 9.25 5.22 -4.49
C LEU A 289 10.65 5.74 -4.82
N ASP A 290 10.94 6.05 -6.08
CA ASP A 290 12.22 6.61 -6.49
C ASP A 290 12.45 8.01 -5.88
N ALA A 291 11.39 8.80 -5.73
CA ALA A 291 11.45 10.08 -5.02
C ALA A 291 11.70 9.94 -3.50
N GLY A 292 11.48 8.76 -2.92
CA GLY A 292 11.66 8.48 -1.49
C GLY A 292 10.37 8.33 -0.69
N VAL A 293 9.21 8.27 -1.34
CA VAL A 293 7.92 8.05 -0.67
C VAL A 293 7.89 6.64 -0.08
N GLN A 294 7.47 6.52 1.19
CA GLN A 294 7.19 5.23 1.82
C GLN A 294 5.76 4.81 1.51
N ILE A 295 5.55 3.60 0.97
CA ILE A 295 4.22 3.14 0.60
C ILE A 295 3.83 1.94 1.45
N ASN A 296 2.68 2.00 2.10
CA ASN A 296 2.10 0.90 2.88
C ASN A 296 0.85 0.38 2.17
N PHE A 297 0.70 -0.94 2.12
CA PHE A 297 -0.32 -1.60 1.32
C PHE A 297 -1.31 -2.37 2.18
N HIS A 298 -2.58 -2.18 1.84
CA HIS A 298 -3.65 -3.09 2.24
C HIS A 298 -4.44 -3.47 0.98
N SER A 299 -4.78 -4.74 0.81
CA SER A 299 -5.45 -5.22 -0.41
C SER A 299 -6.83 -4.58 -0.65
N LEU A 300 -7.49 -4.12 0.41
CA LEU A 300 -8.84 -3.55 0.36
C LEU A 300 -8.93 -2.06 0.70
N ILE A 301 -7.83 -1.37 1.05
CA ILE A 301 -7.91 0.07 1.41
C ILE A 301 -8.58 0.85 0.28
N HIS A 302 -9.51 1.73 0.66
CA HIS A 302 -10.19 2.61 -0.27
C HIS A 302 -10.37 4.04 0.29
N ALA A 303 -9.96 4.25 1.55
CA ALA A 303 -9.90 5.54 2.22
C ALA A 303 -9.13 6.61 1.44
N LYS A 304 -9.62 7.84 1.53
CA LYS A 304 -9.09 9.04 0.88
C LYS A 304 -8.92 10.15 1.91
N SER A 305 -7.67 10.45 2.21
CA SER A 305 -7.32 11.38 3.27
C SER A 305 -5.96 12.01 3.02
N LEU A 306 -5.74 13.18 3.62
CA LEU A 306 -4.48 13.90 3.62
C LEU A 306 -4.21 14.45 5.02
N LEU A 307 -3.00 14.25 5.51
CA LEU A 307 -2.52 14.76 6.78
C LEU A 307 -1.16 15.43 6.54
N ILE A 308 -1.07 16.73 6.83
CA ILE A 308 0.16 17.52 6.72
C ILE A 308 0.67 17.85 8.13
N ASP A 309 1.96 17.61 8.37
CA ASP A 309 2.69 17.98 9.58
C ASP A 309 1.99 17.59 10.89
N ASP A 310 1.22 16.49 10.87
CA ASP A 310 0.40 15.98 11.98
C ASP A 310 -0.67 16.96 12.53
N ASN A 311 -0.94 18.08 11.84
CA ASN A 311 -1.79 19.18 12.35
C ASN A 311 -2.75 19.80 11.31
N ASN A 312 -2.72 19.36 10.05
CA ASN A 312 -3.71 19.73 9.05
C ASN A 312 -4.26 18.47 8.37
N GLY A 313 -5.43 18.00 8.83
CA GLY A 313 -6.10 16.81 8.32
C GLY A 313 -7.24 17.12 7.34
N PHE A 314 -7.47 16.21 6.41
CA PHE A 314 -8.55 16.25 5.42
C PHE A 314 -9.09 14.85 5.17
N VAL A 315 -10.41 14.76 5.00
CA VAL A 315 -11.11 13.57 4.47
C VAL A 315 -11.97 14.02 3.29
N PHE A 316 -11.93 13.25 2.20
CA PHE A 316 -12.60 13.60 0.95
C PHE A 316 -12.99 12.34 0.17
N THR A 317 -13.84 12.49 -0.84
CA THR A 317 -14.37 11.37 -1.62
C THR A 317 -13.61 11.13 -2.93
N ALA A 318 -12.80 12.11 -3.34
CA ALA A 318 -12.02 12.10 -4.58
C ALA A 318 -10.86 11.09 -4.59
N ASN A 319 -10.79 10.28 -5.66
CA ASN A 319 -9.52 9.68 -6.06
C ASN A 319 -8.54 10.78 -6.52
N LEU A 320 -7.24 10.57 -6.39
CA LEU A 320 -6.20 11.55 -6.77
C LEU A 320 -5.86 11.47 -8.26
N THR A 321 -6.90 11.49 -9.09
CA THR A 321 -6.84 11.47 -10.56
C THR A 321 -7.54 12.70 -11.11
N ASP A 322 -7.33 13.01 -12.39
CA ASP A 322 -8.00 14.12 -13.07
C ASP A 322 -9.55 14.07 -12.92
N ASN A 323 -10.15 12.88 -12.98
CA ASN A 323 -11.59 12.74 -12.78
C ASN A 323 -12.03 13.14 -11.36
N GLY A 324 -11.31 12.69 -10.32
CA GLY A 324 -11.67 13.01 -8.94
C GLY A 324 -11.31 14.44 -8.53
N LEU A 325 -10.25 15.02 -9.10
CA LEU A 325 -9.77 16.34 -8.71
C LEU A 325 -10.42 17.48 -9.51
N GLU A 326 -10.83 17.25 -10.77
CA GLU A 326 -11.27 18.32 -11.67
C GLU A 326 -12.67 18.17 -12.29
N LYS A 327 -13.17 16.94 -12.49
CA LYS A 327 -14.34 16.71 -13.36
C LYS A 327 -15.58 16.14 -12.67
N GLY A 328 -15.37 15.31 -11.66
CA GLY A 328 -16.44 14.62 -10.94
C GLY A 328 -17.23 15.55 -10.01
N LEU A 329 -18.26 15.00 -9.39
CA LEU A 329 -18.83 15.53 -8.16
C LEU A 329 -18.20 14.79 -6.99
N GLU A 330 -17.31 15.47 -6.28
CA GLU A 330 -16.59 15.00 -5.11
C GLU A 330 -16.66 16.05 -4.01
N VAL A 331 -16.68 15.61 -2.75
CA VAL A 331 -16.69 16.53 -1.60
C VAL A 331 -15.60 16.16 -0.61
N GLY A 332 -15.16 17.15 0.14
CA GLY A 332 -14.22 16.97 1.24
C GLY A 332 -14.39 18.00 2.31
N VAL A 333 -13.73 17.78 3.43
CA VAL A 333 -13.69 18.71 4.56
C VAL A 333 -12.28 18.81 5.11
N LYS A 334 -11.94 20.02 5.55
CA LYS A 334 -10.83 20.22 6.48
C LYS A 334 -11.28 19.75 7.87
N LEU A 335 -10.47 18.90 8.50
CA LEU A 335 -10.72 18.40 9.83
C LEU A 335 -10.45 19.46 10.89
N ASN A 336 -11.22 19.43 11.98
CA ASN A 336 -10.87 20.19 13.18
C ASN A 336 -9.66 19.56 13.90
N GLU A 337 -9.19 20.19 14.98
CA GLU A 337 -8.00 19.76 15.72
C GLU A 337 -8.14 18.32 16.27
N GLN A 338 -9.27 17.99 16.90
CA GLN A 338 -9.52 16.66 17.45
C GLN A 338 -9.59 15.60 16.35
N GLN A 339 -10.30 15.87 15.26
CA GLN A 339 -10.39 14.99 14.10
C GLN A 339 -9.03 14.79 13.43
N THR A 340 -8.20 15.83 13.37
CA THR A 340 -6.84 15.73 12.83
C THR A 340 -5.96 14.84 13.69
N ALA A 341 -6.00 15.01 15.02
CA ALA A 341 -5.27 14.17 15.95
C ALA A 341 -5.73 12.69 15.85
N ASP A 342 -7.02 12.45 15.69
CA ASP A 342 -7.56 11.10 15.51
C ASP A 342 -7.16 10.48 14.16
N LEU A 343 -7.15 11.26 13.07
CA LEU A 343 -6.63 10.82 11.77
C LEU A 343 -5.16 10.41 11.86
N SER A 344 -4.34 11.17 12.62
CA SER A 344 -2.93 10.83 12.86
C SER A 344 -2.78 9.47 13.58
N LYS A 345 -3.64 9.17 14.56
CA LYS A 345 -3.66 7.85 15.22
C LYS A 345 -4.02 6.74 14.22
N ILE A 346 -4.99 6.96 13.35
CA ILE A 346 -5.41 5.99 12.32
C ILE A 346 -4.26 5.74 11.33
N HIS A 347 -3.63 6.80 10.80
CA HIS A 347 -2.48 6.65 9.89
C HIS A 347 -1.29 5.95 10.56
N THR A 348 -1.03 6.23 11.84
CA THR A 348 -0.02 5.53 12.63
C THR A 348 -0.35 4.04 12.76
N ASN A 349 -1.62 3.72 13.03
CA ASN A 349 -2.11 2.35 13.08
C ASN A 349 -1.93 1.63 11.73
N TRP A 350 -2.28 2.28 10.62
CA TRP A 350 -2.08 1.73 9.27
C TRP A 350 -0.61 1.48 8.95
N LYS A 351 0.28 2.46 9.21
CA LYS A 351 1.73 2.33 8.95
C LYS A 351 2.32 1.13 9.70
N LYS A 352 1.83 0.85 10.91
CA LYS A 352 2.26 -0.29 11.72
C LYS A 352 1.67 -1.63 11.25
N ASN A 353 0.40 -1.65 10.87
CA ASN A 353 -0.37 -2.90 10.78
C ASN A 353 -0.69 -3.37 9.36
N PHE A 354 -0.58 -2.51 8.34
CA PHE A 354 -0.77 -2.92 6.94
C PHE A 354 0.21 -4.02 6.54
N GLN A 355 -0.29 -4.99 5.76
CA GLN A 355 0.39 -6.28 5.55
C GLN A 355 1.75 -6.11 4.90
N SER A 356 1.87 -5.13 4.01
CA SER A 356 3.04 -4.96 3.16
C SER A 356 3.45 -3.50 3.07
N LYS A 357 4.71 -3.26 2.71
CA LYS A 357 5.23 -1.93 2.37
C LYS A 357 6.20 -2.02 1.21
N ALA A 358 6.29 -0.95 0.42
CA ALA A 358 7.37 -0.77 -0.54
C ALA A 358 8.29 0.38 -0.12
N ILE A 359 9.57 0.18 -0.40
CA ILE A 359 10.63 1.17 -0.18
C ILE A 359 11.49 1.29 -1.45
N LYS A 360 12.29 2.35 -1.55
CA LYS A 360 13.13 2.60 -2.73
C LYS A 360 14.10 1.45 -3.03
N THR A 361 14.86 1.03 -2.03
CA THR A 361 15.93 0.04 -2.19
C THR A 361 16.13 -0.75 -0.89
N ALA A 362 16.51 -2.03 -1.01
CA ALA A 362 16.99 -2.83 0.11
C ALA A 362 18.18 -3.70 -0.31
N PHE A 363 19.10 -3.99 0.62
CA PHE A 363 20.17 -4.94 0.38
C PHE A 363 19.65 -6.38 0.49
N ILE A 364 20.02 -7.24 -0.45
CA ILE A 364 19.57 -8.64 -0.51
C ILE A 364 19.97 -9.39 0.78
N LYS A 365 21.17 -9.14 1.29
CA LYS A 365 21.67 -9.72 2.55
C LYS A 365 20.82 -9.41 3.79
N ASP A 366 20.05 -8.33 3.79
CA ASP A 366 19.22 -7.95 4.93
C ASP A 366 17.81 -8.53 4.83
N LEU A 367 17.44 -9.06 3.66
CA LEU A 367 16.12 -9.59 3.40
C LEU A 367 16.05 -11.08 3.76
N LYS A 368 14.91 -11.50 4.31
CA LYS A 368 14.56 -12.92 4.48
C LYS A 368 13.54 -13.35 3.43
N GLU A 369 12.53 -12.51 3.25
CA GLU A 369 11.47 -12.67 2.27
C GLU A 369 11.12 -11.31 1.67
N LEU A 370 10.53 -11.35 0.48
CA LEU A 370 9.91 -10.23 -0.21
C LEU A 370 8.64 -10.70 -0.90
N GLU A 371 7.81 -9.79 -1.37
CA GLU A 371 6.57 -10.10 -2.09
C GLU A 371 6.71 -9.71 -3.56
N VAL A 372 6.18 -10.56 -4.44
CA VAL A 372 6.18 -10.34 -5.89
C VAL A 372 4.78 -10.51 -6.44
N PHE A 373 4.48 -9.80 -7.53
CA PHE A 373 3.26 -10.05 -8.29
C PHE A 373 3.37 -11.36 -9.05
N LYS A 374 2.37 -12.23 -8.88
CA LYS A 374 2.14 -13.42 -9.70
C LYS A 374 0.64 -13.51 -9.96
N ASP A 375 0.27 -13.57 -11.23
CA ASP A 375 -1.13 -13.60 -11.68
C ASP A 375 -1.97 -12.47 -11.06
N GLY A 376 -1.39 -11.26 -11.00
CA GLY A 376 -2.01 -10.07 -10.43
C GLY A 376 -2.15 -10.03 -8.90
N LYS A 377 -1.63 -11.02 -8.17
CA LYS A 377 -1.66 -11.09 -6.70
C LYS A 377 -0.26 -11.02 -6.11
N LEU A 378 -0.14 -10.41 -4.93
CA LEU A 378 1.10 -10.47 -4.15
C LEU A 378 1.26 -11.86 -3.54
N ILE A 379 2.43 -12.46 -3.79
CA ILE A 379 2.84 -13.73 -3.18
C ILE A 379 4.20 -13.57 -2.52
N LYS A 380 4.41 -14.31 -1.43
CA LYS A 380 5.70 -14.35 -0.74
C LYS A 380 6.74 -15.10 -1.58
N LYS A 381 7.93 -14.52 -1.67
CA LYS A 381 9.15 -15.10 -2.22
C LYS A 381 10.22 -15.12 -1.13
N ILE A 382 10.57 -16.31 -0.68
CA ILE A 382 11.65 -16.53 0.27
C ILE A 382 12.98 -16.43 -0.47
N LEU A 383 13.93 -15.67 0.08
CA LEU A 383 15.30 -15.65 -0.42
C LEU A 383 16.09 -16.78 0.24
N LEU A 384 16.82 -17.54 -0.57
CA LEU A 384 17.45 -18.78 -0.13
C LEU A 384 18.88 -18.54 0.33
N ASP A 385 19.26 -19.20 1.43
CA ASP A 385 20.66 -19.49 1.73
C ASP A 385 20.98 -20.84 1.09
N ASP A 386 21.84 -20.84 0.06
CA ASP A 386 22.23 -22.07 -0.64
C ASP A 386 23.47 -22.67 0.03
N SER A 387 23.61 -23.99 -0.08
CA SER A 387 24.79 -24.70 0.40
C SER A 387 25.25 -25.68 -0.66
N LYS A 388 26.54 -25.64 -0.98
CA LYS A 388 27.16 -26.53 -1.95
C LYS A 388 28.36 -27.21 -1.32
N GLU A 389 28.55 -28.48 -1.62
CA GLU A 389 29.76 -29.20 -1.29
C GLU A 389 30.42 -29.67 -2.59
N GLU A 390 31.73 -29.46 -2.70
CA GLU A 390 32.52 -29.98 -3.80
C GLU A 390 33.67 -30.82 -3.26
N LYS A 391 33.88 -31.98 -3.89
CA LYS A 391 34.94 -32.91 -3.54
C LYS A 391 35.87 -33.11 -4.72
N ARG A 392 37.18 -33.10 -4.49
CA ARG A 392 38.19 -33.35 -5.53
C ARG A 392 39.29 -34.27 -5.02
N LYS A 393 39.64 -35.29 -5.81
CA LYS A 393 40.88 -36.05 -5.63
C LYS A 393 41.93 -35.54 -6.62
N THR A 394 43.16 -35.29 -6.17
CA THR A 394 44.25 -34.86 -7.07
C THR A 394 45.63 -35.31 -6.58
N PHE A 395 46.57 -35.41 -7.51
CA PHE A 395 47.99 -35.70 -7.28
C PHE A 395 48.89 -34.47 -7.48
N LYS A 396 48.34 -33.35 -7.97
CA LYS A 396 49.09 -32.11 -8.25
C LYS A 396 48.70 -31.02 -7.26
N VAL A 397 49.70 -30.42 -6.60
CA VAL A 397 49.48 -29.34 -5.62
C VAL A 397 48.90 -28.08 -6.28
N SER A 398 49.23 -27.81 -7.55
CA SER A 398 48.65 -26.71 -8.33
C SER A 398 47.11 -26.79 -8.43
N ASP A 399 46.57 -28.01 -8.48
CA ASP A 399 45.14 -28.24 -8.66
C ASP A 399 44.37 -28.04 -7.35
N LEU A 400 45.04 -28.21 -6.20
CA LEU A 400 44.53 -27.86 -4.88
C LEU A 400 44.42 -26.34 -4.72
N LEU A 401 45.45 -25.60 -5.13
CA LEU A 401 45.43 -24.13 -5.07
C LEU A 401 44.33 -23.56 -5.96
N SER A 402 44.21 -24.05 -7.19
CA SER A 402 43.13 -23.67 -8.11
C SER A 402 41.75 -24.01 -7.53
N PHE A 403 41.58 -25.21 -6.97
CA PHE A 403 40.32 -25.65 -6.35
C PHE A 403 39.93 -24.80 -5.14
N PHE A 404 40.84 -24.54 -4.21
CA PHE A 404 40.54 -23.76 -3.01
C PHE A 404 40.43 -22.25 -3.26
N ASN A 405 41.05 -21.72 -4.32
CA ASN A 405 40.97 -20.30 -4.68
C ASN A 405 39.80 -19.97 -5.62
N GLN A 406 38.92 -20.93 -5.90
CA GLN A 406 37.72 -20.63 -6.68
C GLN A 406 36.84 -19.59 -5.99
N LYS A 407 36.28 -18.70 -6.80
CA LYS A 407 35.33 -17.67 -6.37
C LYS A 407 33.94 -18.15 -6.82
N PRO A 408 33.14 -18.75 -5.94
CA PRO A 408 31.83 -19.20 -6.34
C PRO A 408 30.95 -18.00 -6.66
N GLU A 409 30.23 -18.09 -7.77
CA GLU A 409 29.24 -17.10 -8.18
C GLU A 409 27.86 -17.46 -7.60
N LEU A 410 27.12 -16.44 -7.18
CA LEU A 410 25.73 -16.60 -6.80
C LEU A 410 24.89 -16.75 -8.07
N LYS A 411 23.97 -17.73 -8.07
CA LYS A 411 23.19 -18.08 -9.26
C LYS A 411 22.32 -16.93 -9.77
N ASP A 412 21.74 -16.13 -8.88
CA ASP A 412 20.87 -14.98 -9.19
C ASP A 412 20.53 -14.15 -7.94
N ASN A 413 19.67 -13.13 -8.12
CA ASN A 413 19.12 -12.28 -7.05
C ASN A 413 18.12 -12.99 -6.11
N SER A 414 17.85 -14.29 -6.29
CA SER A 414 17.03 -15.09 -5.36
C SER A 414 17.87 -15.78 -4.28
N THR A 415 19.19 -15.85 -4.49
CA THR A 415 20.14 -16.41 -3.52
C THR A 415 20.71 -15.29 -2.65
N LYS A 416 20.43 -15.38 -1.35
CA LYS A 416 20.89 -14.44 -0.33
C LYS A 416 22.35 -14.65 0.02
N SER A 417 22.73 -15.90 0.24
CA SER A 417 24.10 -16.29 0.55
C SER A 417 24.37 -17.71 0.06
N LEU A 418 25.66 -18.02 -0.12
CA LEU A 418 26.13 -19.36 -0.47
C LEU A 418 27.19 -19.79 0.53
N LYS A 419 26.99 -20.97 1.13
CA LYS A 419 28.02 -21.69 1.90
C LYS A 419 28.61 -22.78 1.01
N LEU A 420 29.86 -22.64 0.62
CA LEU A 420 30.57 -23.62 -0.19
C LEU A 420 31.62 -24.33 0.67
N LYS A 421 31.43 -25.63 0.87
CA LYS A 421 32.41 -26.51 1.51
C LYS A 421 33.23 -27.23 0.45
N LEU A 422 34.52 -26.97 0.45
CA LEU A 422 35.48 -27.60 -0.48
C LEU A 422 36.27 -28.65 0.27
N THR A 423 36.21 -29.88 -0.21
CA THR A 423 36.99 -31.00 0.34
C THR A 423 37.92 -31.55 -0.73
N ALA A 424 39.22 -31.60 -0.47
CA ALA A 424 40.18 -32.19 -1.39
C ALA A 424 40.99 -33.30 -0.73
N GLU A 425 41.14 -34.44 -1.41
CA GLU A 425 42.02 -35.54 -0.99
C GLU A 425 43.27 -35.59 -1.88
N ILE A 426 44.44 -35.66 -1.25
CA ILE A 426 45.72 -35.92 -1.92
C ILE A 426 46.26 -37.29 -1.49
N GLU A 427 46.57 -38.14 -2.49
CA GLU A 427 47.02 -39.51 -2.26
C GLU A 427 48.53 -39.59 -1.98
N SER A 428 49.35 -38.81 -2.69
CA SER A 428 50.80 -38.70 -2.46
C SER A 428 51.35 -37.36 -2.97
N LEU A 429 52.34 -36.79 -2.28
CA LEU A 429 53.08 -35.61 -2.75
C LEU A 429 54.12 -36.04 -3.79
N PRO A 430 54.34 -35.28 -4.88
CA PRO A 430 55.42 -35.55 -5.83
C PRO A 430 56.79 -35.63 -5.12
N LYS A 431 57.60 -36.65 -5.45
CA LYS A 431 58.91 -36.93 -4.81
C LYS A 431 59.96 -35.83 -5.02
N ASP A 432 59.70 -34.92 -5.94
CA ASP A 432 60.67 -33.94 -6.46
C ASP A 432 60.56 -32.59 -5.76
N ILE A 433 59.63 -32.47 -4.81
CA ILE A 433 59.41 -31.27 -4.00
C ILE A 433 60.34 -31.32 -2.79
N LYS A 434 61.30 -30.41 -2.72
CA LYS A 434 62.16 -30.24 -1.54
C LYS A 434 61.33 -29.71 -0.37
N THR A 435 61.22 -30.51 0.68
CA THR A 435 60.52 -30.15 1.91
C THR A 435 61.55 -29.66 2.93
N ASN A 436 61.31 -28.52 3.56
CA ASN A 436 61.98 -28.15 4.81
C ASN A 436 60.92 -28.21 5.91
N GLY A 437 61.07 -29.14 6.84
CA GLY A 437 60.01 -29.47 7.78
C GLY A 437 60.52 -30.22 8.99
N THR A 438 59.68 -30.25 10.02
CA THR A 438 59.88 -31.10 11.20
C THR A 438 59.20 -32.46 10.97
N ASP A 439 59.28 -33.35 11.96
CA ASP A 439 58.52 -34.60 11.96
C ASP A 439 57.01 -34.38 11.99
N LYS A 440 56.56 -33.15 12.27
CA LYS A 440 55.14 -32.78 12.42
C LYS A 440 54.57 -31.98 11.26
N PHE A 441 55.36 -31.26 10.48
CA PHE A 441 54.89 -30.55 9.28
C PHE A 441 56.03 -30.27 8.30
N GLU A 442 55.69 -29.95 7.05
CA GLU A 442 56.63 -29.59 5.99
C GLU A 442 56.26 -28.25 5.38
N VAL A 443 57.25 -27.41 5.08
CA VAL A 443 57.07 -26.19 4.30
C VAL A 443 57.59 -26.44 2.90
N ILE A 444 56.73 -26.18 1.93
CA ILE A 444 56.94 -26.41 0.51
C ILE A 444 56.94 -25.05 -0.19
N GLU A 445 57.99 -24.70 -0.93
CA GLU A 445 57.97 -23.57 -1.84
C GLU A 445 57.39 -23.98 -3.20
N ILE A 446 56.35 -23.28 -3.64
CA ILE A 446 55.66 -23.50 -4.92
C ILE A 446 55.77 -22.22 -5.75
N THR A 447 56.19 -22.34 -7.00
CA THR A 447 56.23 -21.19 -7.92
C THR A 447 54.87 -21.00 -8.60
N GLU A 448 54.19 -19.89 -8.33
CA GLU A 448 52.97 -19.44 -9.01
C GLU A 448 53.31 -18.48 -10.17
N GLY A 449 53.12 -18.91 -11.42
CA GLY A 449 53.33 -18.06 -12.60
C GLY A 449 54.81 -17.69 -12.86
N LYS A 450 55.05 -16.61 -13.61
CA LYS A 450 56.42 -16.11 -13.90
C LYS A 450 57.01 -15.45 -12.64
N ASP A 451 57.59 -16.29 -11.79
CA ASP A 451 58.52 -15.97 -10.69
C ASP A 451 57.93 -15.60 -9.32
N LYS A 452 56.64 -15.80 -9.05
CA LYS A 452 56.12 -15.63 -7.68
C LYS A 452 56.29 -16.92 -6.89
N GLN A 453 57.07 -16.92 -5.81
CA GLN A 453 57.17 -18.08 -4.92
C GLN A 453 56.19 -17.97 -3.75
N THR A 454 55.42 -19.02 -3.52
CA THR A 454 54.43 -19.16 -2.44
C THR A 454 54.83 -20.34 -1.57
N LYS A 455 55.00 -20.11 -0.26
CA LYS A 455 55.29 -21.17 0.71
C LYS A 455 53.98 -21.76 1.25
N VAL A 456 53.87 -23.09 1.23
CA VAL A 456 52.71 -23.87 1.68
C VAL A 456 53.15 -24.81 2.80
N VAL A 457 52.40 -24.83 3.90
CA VAL A 457 52.66 -25.73 5.03
C VAL A 457 51.77 -26.97 4.92
N VAL A 458 52.36 -28.15 5.05
CA VAL A 458 51.70 -29.47 5.01
C VAL A 458 51.88 -30.17 6.35
N LEU A 459 50.79 -30.46 7.06
CA LEU A 459 50.84 -31.10 8.38
C LEU A 459 50.98 -32.64 8.26
N LYS A 460 51.84 -33.26 9.07
CA LYS A 460 52.08 -34.72 9.18
C LYS A 460 51.11 -35.36 10.20
N ASP A 461 50.97 -36.70 10.16
CA ASP A 461 49.98 -37.44 11.00
C ASP A 461 50.28 -37.34 12.50
N SER A 462 51.52 -37.01 12.83
CA SER A 462 52.04 -36.75 14.17
C SER A 462 51.71 -35.36 14.71
N PHE A 463 51.07 -34.48 13.91
CA PHE A 463 50.73 -33.11 14.32
C PHE A 463 49.45 -33.10 15.16
N ALA A 464 49.58 -32.75 16.45
CA ALA A 464 48.47 -32.65 17.39
C ALA A 464 48.08 -31.18 17.66
N PRO A 465 46.87 -30.91 18.19
CA PRO A 465 46.45 -29.53 18.52
C PRO A 465 47.42 -28.74 19.41
N ASN A 466 48.16 -29.43 20.30
CA ASN A 466 49.16 -28.81 21.17
C ASN A 466 50.42 -28.34 20.41
N ASP A 467 50.61 -28.76 19.16
CA ASP A 467 51.75 -28.41 18.32
C ASP A 467 51.55 -27.12 17.52
N ILE A 468 50.37 -26.49 17.63
CA ILE A 468 50.03 -25.22 16.96
C ILE A 468 51.04 -24.11 17.24
N GLN A 469 51.67 -24.10 18.43
CA GLN A 469 52.70 -23.11 18.77
C GLN A 469 53.94 -23.20 17.86
N GLN A 470 54.22 -24.36 17.25
CA GLN A 470 55.35 -24.57 16.34
C GLN A 470 55.16 -23.92 14.97
N LEU A 471 53.96 -23.40 14.69
CA LEU A 471 53.63 -22.68 13.46
C LEU A 471 53.68 -21.15 13.64
N ASN A 472 54.04 -20.65 14.84
CA ASN A 472 54.05 -19.23 15.16
C ASN A 472 55.06 -18.41 14.34
N ASP A 473 56.17 -19.01 13.90
CA ASP A 473 57.19 -18.35 13.09
C ASP A 473 56.81 -18.32 11.59
N LEU A 474 55.67 -18.92 11.22
CA LEU A 474 55.14 -19.03 9.86
C LEU A 474 53.83 -18.25 9.67
N LYS A 475 53.51 -17.32 10.57
CA LYS A 475 52.25 -16.55 10.62
C LYS A 475 51.91 -15.75 9.36
N GLU A 476 52.90 -15.45 8.52
CA GLU A 476 52.67 -14.76 7.24
C GLU A 476 52.19 -15.70 6.11
N LEU A 477 52.24 -17.01 6.34
CA LEU A 477 51.76 -18.03 5.41
C LEU A 477 50.32 -18.43 5.75
N LYS A 478 49.46 -18.58 4.73
CA LYS A 478 48.09 -19.06 4.92
C LYS A 478 48.10 -20.56 5.25
N ILE A 479 48.04 -20.89 6.53
CA ILE A 479 47.99 -22.26 7.06
C ILE A 479 46.54 -22.75 7.08
N TYR A 480 46.27 -23.93 6.52
CA TYR A 480 44.95 -24.57 6.58
C TYR A 480 45.06 -25.91 7.33
N PHE A 481 44.22 -26.08 8.35
CA PHE A 481 44.19 -27.27 9.21
C PHE A 481 43.15 -28.28 8.69
N ALA A 482 43.48 -29.57 8.75
CA ALA A 482 42.50 -30.64 8.69
C ALA A 482 42.13 -31.01 10.13
N THR A 483 40.92 -30.67 10.58
CA THR A 483 40.38 -31.23 11.83
C THR A 483 39.78 -32.59 11.53
N SER A 484 40.09 -33.56 12.41
CA SER A 484 39.53 -34.92 12.42
C SER A 484 38.03 -34.92 12.68
#